data_AF-A0A9E5GH43-F1
#
_entry.id   AF-A0A9E5GH43-F1
#
_cell.length_a   1.000
_cell.length_b   1.000
_cell.length_c   1.000
_cell.angle_alpha   90.00
_cell.angle_beta   90.00
_cell.angle_gamma   90.00
#
_symmetry.space_group_name_H-M   'P 1'
#
loop_
_entity.id
_entity.type
_entity.pdbx_description
1 polymer ?
#
loop_
_entity_poly.entity_id
_entity_poly.type
_entity_poly.pdbx_seq_one_letter_code
_entity_poly.pdbx_strand_id
1 'polypeptide(L)'
;MAVYLANTGLQVLLKDQELDQKQLMHWFREAKKIPASGGAYYTKVLESGLSVIFRTLPQGDDLQIAGLDMHMNGKCLWRAKPLVQVGKSEVLSISLLMTNVAEKSAFIATLVHAATLDQIDEDTLLDMQVCAFPQALDVYDSRDAYESATEESGRLEDKKLLPFNYIMARDESLSEEQRKEFSDHEELMLLCGPVLAVQERDHGYEKTSCSVATISTEMG
;
A
#
# COMPACT_ATOMS: atom_id res chain seq x y z
N MET A 1 -2.53 -11.43 -2.09
CA MET A 1 -2.74 -11.12 -3.52
C MET A 1 -4.22 -10.96 -3.90
N ALA A 2 -5.12 -11.82 -3.41
CA ALA A 2 -6.57 -11.70 -3.71
C ALA A 2 -7.20 -10.36 -3.29
N VAL A 3 -6.79 -9.77 -2.16
CA VAL A 3 -7.33 -8.49 -1.67
C VAL A 3 -7.06 -7.33 -2.63
N TYR A 4 -5.85 -7.22 -3.19
CA TYR A 4 -5.50 -6.14 -4.12
C TYR A 4 -6.31 -6.24 -5.42
N LEU A 5 -6.46 -7.44 -5.98
CA LEU A 5 -7.29 -7.67 -7.17
C LEU A 5 -8.77 -7.37 -6.88
N ALA A 6 -9.24 -7.74 -5.69
CA ALA A 6 -10.62 -7.46 -5.28
C ALA A 6 -10.88 -5.96 -5.13
N ASN A 7 -10.00 -5.25 -4.44
CA ASN A 7 -10.10 -3.80 -4.23
C ASN A 7 -9.94 -3.00 -5.52
N THR A 8 -9.22 -3.55 -6.50
CA THR A 8 -9.01 -2.90 -7.80
C THR A 8 -10.00 -3.34 -8.87
N GLY A 9 -11.01 -4.17 -8.57
CA GLY A 9 -11.97 -4.61 -9.60
C GLY A 9 -11.36 -5.49 -10.70
N LEU A 10 -10.14 -5.99 -10.51
CA LEU A 10 -9.40 -6.83 -11.45
C LEU A 10 -9.54 -8.33 -11.13
N GLN A 11 -10.63 -8.75 -10.49
CA GLN A 11 -10.88 -10.16 -10.17
C GLN A 11 -10.94 -11.04 -11.42
N VAL A 12 -11.27 -10.48 -12.59
CA VAL A 12 -11.25 -11.16 -13.88
C VAL A 12 -9.85 -11.69 -14.27
N LEU A 13 -8.79 -11.14 -13.68
CA LEU A 13 -7.43 -11.65 -13.84
C LEU A 13 -7.18 -12.95 -13.04
N LEU A 14 -8.10 -13.34 -12.15
CA LEU A 14 -8.01 -14.59 -11.40
C LEU A 14 -8.76 -15.68 -12.16
N LYS A 15 -8.01 -16.59 -12.80
CA LYS A 15 -8.53 -17.77 -13.52
C LYS A 15 -8.09 -19.03 -12.80
N ASP A 16 -9.04 -19.83 -12.34
CA ASP A 16 -8.76 -21.10 -11.63
C ASP A 16 -7.81 -20.93 -10.42
N GLN A 17 -7.97 -19.82 -9.67
CA GLN A 17 -7.12 -19.40 -8.55
C GLN A 17 -5.69 -18.97 -8.92
N GLU A 18 -5.37 -18.92 -10.21
CA GLU A 18 -4.11 -18.40 -10.72
C GLU A 18 -4.31 -17.05 -11.41
N LEU A 19 -3.24 -16.26 -11.46
CA LEU A 19 -3.24 -15.03 -12.24
C LEU A 19 -3.20 -15.35 -13.73
N ASP A 20 -3.96 -14.62 -14.53
CA ASP A 20 -3.91 -14.70 -16.00
C ASP A 20 -2.54 -14.23 -16.51
N GLN A 21 -1.63 -15.20 -16.63
CA GLN A 21 -0.27 -14.96 -17.08
C GLN A 21 -0.22 -14.38 -18.48
N LYS A 22 -1.17 -14.71 -19.37
CA LYS A 22 -1.17 -14.15 -20.73
C LYS A 22 -1.41 -12.65 -20.68
N GLN A 23 -2.40 -12.22 -19.89
CA GLN A 23 -2.71 -10.81 -19.74
C GLN A 23 -1.58 -10.05 -19.00
N LEU A 24 -1.03 -10.63 -17.93
CA LEU A 24 0.10 -10.01 -17.21
C LEU A 24 1.34 -9.86 -18.10
N MET A 25 1.68 -10.88 -18.89
CA MET A 25 2.81 -10.79 -19.82
C MET A 25 2.56 -9.82 -20.97
N HIS A 26 1.30 -9.66 -21.40
CA HIS A 26 0.93 -8.63 -22.36
C HIS A 26 1.16 -7.23 -21.76
N TRP A 27 0.66 -6.95 -20.55
CA TRP A 27 0.91 -5.67 -19.87
C TRP A 27 2.38 -5.42 -19.56
N PHE A 28 3.13 -6.47 -19.19
CA PHE A 28 4.58 -6.37 -18.96
C PHE A 28 5.33 -5.89 -20.22
N ARG A 29 4.95 -6.36 -21.41
CA ARG A 29 5.58 -5.94 -22.68
C ARG A 29 5.24 -4.49 -23.05
N GLU A 30 4.09 -3.99 -22.65
CA GLU A 30 3.68 -2.60 -22.86
C GLU A 30 4.18 -1.65 -21.77
N ALA A 31 4.67 -2.19 -20.66
CA ALA A 31 5.07 -1.43 -19.50
C ALA A 31 6.34 -0.61 -19.77
N LYS A 32 6.40 0.57 -19.17
CA LYS A 32 7.59 1.43 -19.22
C LYS A 32 8.63 0.89 -18.24
N LYS A 33 9.84 0.63 -18.75
CA LYS A 33 10.99 0.26 -17.92
C LYS A 33 11.51 1.46 -17.11
N ILE A 34 11.77 1.23 -15.84
CA ILE A 34 12.41 2.15 -14.90
C ILE A 34 13.63 1.41 -14.30
N PRO A 35 14.87 1.78 -14.69
CA PRO A 35 16.07 1.18 -14.12
C PRO A 35 16.18 1.42 -12.61
N ALA A 36 16.69 0.43 -11.88
CA ALA A 36 16.87 0.53 -10.43
C ALA A 36 18.13 -0.23 -9.99
N SER A 37 18.63 0.04 -8.79
CA SER A 37 19.73 -0.75 -8.24
C SER A 37 19.29 -2.21 -8.05
N GLY A 38 20.08 -3.16 -8.55
CA GLY A 38 19.78 -4.60 -8.43
C GLY A 38 18.70 -5.15 -9.36
N GLY A 39 18.08 -4.33 -10.23
CA GLY A 39 17.04 -4.80 -11.15
C GLY A 39 16.37 -3.69 -11.96
N ALA A 40 15.07 -3.87 -12.24
CA ALA A 40 14.26 -2.84 -12.87
C ALA A 40 12.79 -3.00 -12.48
N TYR A 41 12.07 -1.88 -12.51
CA TYR A 41 10.61 -1.87 -12.46
C TYR A 41 10.06 -1.73 -13.87
N TYR A 42 8.95 -2.41 -14.16
CA TYR A 42 8.19 -2.20 -15.37
C TYR A 42 6.80 -1.74 -14.95
N THR A 43 6.39 -0.54 -15.36
CA THR A 43 5.12 0.04 -14.92
C THR A 43 4.16 0.17 -16.10
N LYS A 44 3.01 -0.48 -16.00
CA LYS A 44 1.86 -0.28 -16.88
C LYS A 44 0.81 0.53 -16.12
N VAL A 45 0.42 1.69 -16.66
CA VAL A 45 -0.68 2.49 -16.10
C VAL A 45 -1.95 2.20 -16.90
N LEU A 46 -3.03 1.84 -16.22
CA LEU A 46 -4.37 1.65 -16.78
C LEU A 46 -5.10 3.00 -16.88
N GLU A 47 -6.21 3.04 -17.62
CA GLU A 47 -6.97 4.30 -17.82
C GLU A 47 -7.50 4.89 -16.52
N SER A 48 -7.75 4.04 -15.51
CA SER A 48 -8.18 4.45 -14.16
C SER A 48 -7.11 5.20 -13.36
N GLY A 49 -5.87 5.18 -13.85
CA GLY A 49 -4.69 5.59 -13.08
C GLY A 49 -4.13 4.50 -12.16
N LEU A 50 -4.68 3.29 -12.17
CA LEU A 50 -4.07 2.15 -11.50
C LEU A 50 -2.77 1.76 -12.22
N SER A 51 -1.67 1.75 -11.48
CA SER A 51 -0.37 1.30 -11.94
C SER A 51 -0.15 -0.15 -11.53
N VAL A 52 0.14 -1.00 -12.51
CA VAL A 52 0.61 -2.37 -12.35
C VAL A 52 2.13 -2.36 -12.49
N ILE A 53 2.84 -2.76 -11.44
CA ILE A 53 4.29 -2.56 -11.31
C ILE A 53 4.95 -3.92 -11.15
N PHE A 54 5.70 -4.33 -12.18
CA PHE A 54 6.43 -5.58 -12.18
C PHE A 54 7.85 -5.33 -11.66
N ARG A 55 8.21 -6.03 -10.57
CA ARG A 55 9.59 -6.07 -10.06
C ARG A 55 10.36 -7.13 -10.82
N THR A 56 11.48 -6.76 -11.43
CA THR A 56 12.29 -7.69 -12.23
C THR A 56 13.73 -7.73 -11.78
N LEU A 57 14.27 -8.94 -11.69
CA LEU A 57 15.65 -9.21 -11.33
C LEU A 57 16.37 -9.87 -12.51
N PRO A 58 17.68 -9.62 -12.69
CA PRO A 58 18.48 -10.35 -13.66
C PRO A 58 18.62 -11.81 -13.24
N GLN A 59 18.41 -12.74 -14.18
CA GLN A 59 18.61 -14.18 -14.00
C GLN A 59 19.46 -14.72 -15.16
N GLY A 60 20.78 -14.66 -15.01
CA GLY A 60 21.70 -14.93 -16.11
C GLY A 60 21.54 -13.88 -17.21
N ASP A 61 21.30 -14.34 -18.45
CA ASP A 61 21.02 -13.47 -19.60
C ASP A 61 19.54 -13.07 -19.71
N ASP A 62 18.67 -13.67 -18.90
CA ASP A 62 17.22 -13.43 -18.91
C ASP A 62 16.75 -12.49 -17.78
N LEU A 63 15.52 -12.00 -17.92
CA LEU A 63 14.82 -11.22 -16.89
C LEU A 63 13.75 -12.08 -16.23
N GLN A 64 13.77 -12.13 -14.90
CA GLN A 64 12.75 -12.79 -14.09
C GLN A 64 11.83 -11.76 -13.45
N ILE A 65 10.51 -11.96 -13.55
CA ILE A 65 9.54 -11.21 -12.74
C ILE A 65 9.56 -11.80 -11.32
N ALA A 66 10.07 -11.02 -10.37
CA ALA A 66 10.22 -11.39 -8.97
C ALA A 66 8.97 -11.04 -8.13
N GLY A 67 8.16 -10.09 -8.59
CA GLY A 67 6.96 -9.67 -7.87
C GLY A 67 6.09 -8.71 -8.68
N LEU A 68 4.88 -8.50 -8.15
CA LEU A 68 3.88 -7.60 -8.71
C LEU A 68 3.35 -6.70 -7.59
N ASP A 69 3.43 -5.40 -7.80
CA ASP A 69 2.86 -4.40 -6.90
C ASP A 69 1.77 -3.61 -7.66
N MET A 70 0.88 -2.99 -6.89
CA MET A 70 -0.19 -2.14 -7.42
C MET A 70 -0.17 -0.80 -6.71
N HIS A 71 -0.39 0.27 -7.45
CA HIS A 71 -0.45 1.62 -6.90
C HIS A 71 -1.49 2.45 -7.62
N MET A 72 -2.39 3.11 -6.89
CA MET A 72 -3.39 3.98 -7.48
C MET A 72 -2.89 5.42 -7.56
N ASN A 73 -2.82 5.96 -8.78
CA ASN A 73 -2.44 7.37 -8.97
C ASN A 73 -3.54 8.29 -8.43
N GLY A 74 -3.16 9.24 -7.59
CA GLY A 74 -4.07 10.15 -6.89
C GLY A 74 -3.51 11.55 -6.73
N LYS A 75 -4.17 12.37 -5.91
CA LYS A 75 -3.69 13.71 -5.56
C LYS A 75 -3.10 13.77 -4.14
N CYS A 76 -3.22 12.68 -3.38
CA CYS A 76 -2.68 12.58 -2.04
C CYS A 76 -1.16 12.61 -2.12
N LEU A 77 -0.55 13.62 -1.52
CA LEU A 77 0.90 13.76 -1.40
C LEU A 77 1.23 13.90 0.07
N TRP A 78 1.91 12.90 0.61
CA TRP A 78 2.41 12.90 1.97
C TRP A 78 3.89 13.22 1.96
N ARG A 79 4.30 14.08 2.88
CA ARG A 79 5.71 14.41 3.11
C ARG A 79 6.16 13.76 4.40
N ALA A 80 7.08 12.82 4.31
CA ALA A 80 7.47 11.98 5.44
C ALA A 80 8.96 11.66 5.48
N LYS A 81 9.42 11.28 6.66
CA LYS A 81 10.79 10.83 6.95
C LYS A 81 10.74 9.35 7.32
N PRO A 82 11.65 8.51 6.80
CA PRO A 82 11.75 7.13 7.25
C PRO A 82 12.38 7.09 8.64
N LEU A 83 11.99 6.10 9.45
CA LEU A 83 12.52 5.88 10.79
C LEU A 83 13.25 4.55 10.88
N VAL A 84 12.59 3.47 10.46
CA VAL A 84 13.17 2.13 10.51
C VAL A 84 12.55 1.26 9.43
N GLN A 85 13.34 0.29 8.95
CA GLN A 85 12.83 -0.75 8.08
C GLN A 85 11.93 -1.71 8.84
N VAL A 86 10.79 -2.03 8.24
CA VAL A 86 9.78 -2.95 8.77
C VAL A 86 9.73 -4.20 7.90
N GLY A 87 9.62 -5.37 8.52
CA GLY A 87 9.56 -6.64 7.81
C GLY A 87 10.89 -7.06 7.16
N LYS A 88 10.80 -7.97 6.19
CA LYS A 88 11.98 -8.53 5.50
C LYS A 88 12.44 -7.61 4.37
N SER A 89 13.76 -7.52 4.20
CA SER A 89 14.36 -6.77 3.10
C SER A 89 14.28 -7.55 1.79
N GLU A 90 13.73 -6.93 0.75
CA GLU A 90 13.74 -7.43 -0.62
C GLU A 90 14.44 -6.42 -1.52
N VAL A 91 15.13 -6.89 -2.56
CA VAL A 91 15.99 -6.04 -3.44
C VAL A 91 15.23 -4.84 -4.03
N LEU A 92 13.95 -5.04 -4.38
CA LEU A 92 13.13 -4.04 -5.06
C LEU A 92 11.88 -3.63 -4.27
N SER A 93 11.75 -4.06 -3.01
CA SER A 93 10.61 -3.73 -2.15
C SER A 93 11.10 -3.45 -0.73
N ILE A 94 10.69 -2.31 -0.19
CA ILE A 94 11.01 -1.91 1.17
C ILE A 94 9.77 -1.38 1.85
N SER A 95 9.53 -1.86 3.07
CA SER A 95 8.53 -1.32 3.96
C SER A 95 9.23 -0.56 5.07
N LEU A 96 8.75 0.64 5.36
CA LEU A 96 9.36 1.55 6.32
C LEU A 96 8.31 2.00 7.31
N LEU A 97 8.68 2.03 8.59
CA LEU A 97 8.02 2.92 9.54
C LEU A 97 8.47 4.34 9.20
N MET A 98 7.52 5.24 9.09
CA MET A 98 7.71 6.61 8.68
C MET A 98 6.97 7.55 9.62
N THR A 99 7.40 8.82 9.61
CA THR A 99 6.73 9.89 10.36
C THR A 99 6.59 11.15 9.52
N ASN A 100 5.63 12.00 9.87
CA ASN A 100 5.52 13.33 9.26
C ASN A 100 6.66 14.26 9.70
N VAL A 101 6.81 15.38 9.00
CA VAL A 101 7.84 16.39 9.31
C VAL A 101 7.80 16.88 10.77
N ALA A 102 6.59 16.95 11.34
CA ALA A 102 6.37 17.39 12.71
C ALA A 102 6.55 16.29 13.77
N GLU A 103 6.81 15.05 13.36
CA GLU A 103 7.00 13.89 14.25
C GLU A 103 5.82 13.61 15.19
N LYS A 104 4.60 13.86 14.71
CA LYS A 104 3.34 13.68 15.48
C LYS A 104 2.54 12.45 15.07
N SER A 105 2.94 11.81 13.97
CA SER A 105 2.17 10.75 13.33
C SER A 105 3.15 9.69 12.87
N ALA A 106 2.80 8.42 13.06
CA ALA A 106 3.60 7.30 12.61
C ALA A 106 2.75 6.41 11.71
N PHE A 107 3.33 5.91 10.63
CA PHE A 107 2.65 5.03 9.69
C PHE A 107 3.67 4.10 9.03
N ILE A 108 3.19 2.98 8.53
CA ILE A 108 4.02 2.06 7.73
C ILE A 108 3.60 2.20 6.28
N ALA A 109 4.60 2.30 5.40
CA ALA A 109 4.38 2.32 3.96
C ALA A 109 5.36 1.39 3.27
N THR A 110 4.85 0.60 2.35
CA THR A 110 5.66 -0.13 1.38
C THR A 110 5.92 0.79 0.20
N LEU A 111 7.18 1.18 0.02
CA LEU A 111 7.58 2.13 -1.01
C LEU A 111 7.77 1.41 -2.34
N VAL A 112 6.91 1.76 -3.30
CA VAL A 112 7.10 1.32 -4.68
C VAL A 112 8.17 2.17 -5.34
N HIS A 113 9.04 1.53 -6.13
CA HIS A 113 10.21 2.14 -6.77
C HIS A 113 11.32 2.61 -5.80
N ALA A 114 11.36 2.12 -4.57
CA ALA A 114 12.39 2.54 -3.60
C ALA A 114 13.83 2.37 -4.09
N ALA A 115 14.13 1.32 -4.86
CA ALA A 115 15.47 1.06 -5.39
C ALA A 115 15.90 2.02 -6.52
N THR A 116 15.05 2.98 -6.90
CA THR A 116 15.44 4.11 -7.76
C THR A 116 16.00 5.29 -6.97
N LEU A 117 15.87 5.28 -5.65
CA LEU A 117 16.43 6.30 -4.77
C LEU A 117 17.87 5.96 -4.43
N ASP A 118 18.76 6.96 -4.48
CA ASP A 118 20.18 6.77 -4.18
C ASP A 118 20.41 6.41 -2.70
N GLN A 119 19.61 7.00 -1.81
CA GLN A 119 19.69 6.83 -0.38
C GLN A 119 18.31 6.99 0.26
N ILE A 120 18.03 6.15 1.27
CA ILE A 120 16.83 6.22 2.10
C ILE A 120 17.30 6.06 3.56
N ASP A 121 17.35 7.16 4.28
CA ASP A 121 17.76 7.23 5.69
C ASP A 121 16.94 8.28 6.46
N GLU A 122 17.17 8.38 7.77
CA GLU A 122 16.41 9.26 8.68
C GLU A 122 16.49 10.75 8.31
N ASP A 123 17.53 11.16 7.57
CA ASP A 123 17.70 12.54 7.07
C ASP A 123 16.97 12.79 5.74
N THR A 124 16.49 11.73 5.09
CA THR A 124 15.80 11.80 3.81
C THR A 124 14.35 12.24 3.99
N LEU A 125 13.96 13.29 3.26
CA LEU A 125 12.58 13.77 3.19
C LEU A 125 11.93 13.31 1.88
N LEU A 126 10.89 12.48 2.00
CA LEU A 126 10.20 11.87 0.86
C LEU A 126 8.85 12.55 0.63
N ASP A 127 8.64 13.02 -0.60
CA ASP A 127 7.32 13.40 -1.12
C ASP A 127 6.73 12.17 -1.83
N MET A 128 5.67 11.60 -1.24
CA MET A 128 5.13 10.32 -1.65
C MET A 128 3.66 10.43 -1.99
N GLN A 129 3.25 9.78 -3.06
CA GLN A 129 1.84 9.50 -3.29
C GLN A 129 1.47 8.23 -2.53
N VAL A 130 0.38 8.29 -1.76
CA VAL A 130 -0.03 7.18 -0.89
C VAL A 130 -1.40 6.68 -1.31
N CYS A 131 -1.53 5.36 -1.44
CA CYS A 131 -2.79 4.66 -1.55
C CYS A 131 -2.82 3.49 -0.56
N ALA A 132 -4.01 3.15 -0.07
CA ALA A 132 -4.22 2.00 0.78
C ALA A 132 -5.22 1.04 0.13
N PHE A 133 -5.01 -0.25 0.34
CA PHE A 133 -5.93 -1.30 -0.08
C PHE A 133 -6.54 -1.91 1.18
N PRO A 134 -7.79 -1.54 1.53
CA PRO A 134 -8.38 -1.97 2.80
C PRO A 134 -8.59 -3.48 2.83
N GLN A 135 -8.26 -4.12 3.95
CA GLN A 135 -8.69 -5.50 4.22
C GLN A 135 -10.12 -5.54 4.77
N ALA A 136 -10.47 -4.52 5.54
CA ALA A 136 -11.80 -4.26 6.06
C ALA A 136 -12.07 -2.76 5.96
N LEU A 137 -13.34 -2.39 5.76
CA LEU A 137 -13.79 -1.02 5.66
C LEU A 137 -15.20 -0.92 6.21
N ASP A 138 -15.37 -0.07 7.22
CA ASP A 138 -16.67 0.35 7.72
C ASP A 138 -16.89 1.82 7.36
N VAL A 139 -18.09 2.13 6.86
CA VAL A 139 -18.47 3.48 6.47
C VAL A 139 -19.66 3.91 7.30
N TYR A 140 -19.56 5.11 7.87
CA TYR A 140 -20.58 5.70 8.74
C TYR A 140 -21.03 7.04 8.18
N ASP A 141 -22.32 7.36 8.33
CA ASP A 141 -22.90 8.62 7.83
C ASP A 141 -22.38 9.86 8.58
N SER A 142 -21.90 9.67 9.81
CA SER A 142 -21.37 10.75 10.65
C SER A 142 -20.41 10.22 11.71
N ARG A 143 -19.70 11.14 12.37
CA ARG A 143 -18.86 10.83 13.54
C ARG A 143 -19.70 10.25 14.69
N ASP A 144 -20.87 10.82 14.96
CA ASP A 144 -21.78 10.34 16.01
C ASP A 144 -22.25 8.90 15.75
N ALA A 145 -22.50 8.54 14.48
CA ALA A 145 -22.88 7.19 14.09
C ALA A 145 -21.73 6.20 14.32
N TYR A 146 -20.50 6.57 13.96
CA TYR A 146 -19.30 5.80 14.27
C TYR A 146 -19.12 5.58 15.77
N GLU A 147 -19.20 6.64 16.57
CA GLU A 147 -19.02 6.56 18.02
C GLU A 147 -20.13 5.74 18.69
N SER A 148 -21.36 5.84 18.21
CA SER A 148 -22.48 5.03 18.72
C SER A 148 -22.34 3.53 18.40
N ALA A 149 -21.67 3.19 17.30
CA ALA A 149 -21.48 1.82 16.83
C ALA A 149 -20.21 1.14 17.36
N THR A 150 -19.29 1.90 17.98
CA THR A 150 -17.99 1.40 18.41
C THR A 150 -17.80 1.51 19.93
N GLU A 151 -17.10 0.55 20.54
CA GLU A 151 -16.75 0.61 21.96
C GLU A 151 -15.73 1.72 22.21
N GLU A 152 -15.91 2.51 23.28
CA GLU A 152 -15.10 3.69 23.61
C GLU A 152 -13.59 3.39 23.67
N SER A 153 -13.21 2.22 24.21
CA SER A 153 -11.82 1.76 24.33
C SER A 153 -11.14 1.44 23.00
N GLY A 154 -11.92 1.13 21.95
CA GLY A 154 -11.42 0.77 20.62
C GLY A 154 -11.58 1.88 19.58
N ARG A 155 -12.08 3.07 19.97
CA ARG A 155 -12.33 4.17 19.03
C ARG A 155 -11.04 4.82 18.60
N LEU A 156 -10.91 5.02 17.30
CA LEU A 156 -9.90 5.90 16.73
C LEU A 156 -10.44 7.32 16.74
N GLU A 157 -9.58 8.26 17.12
CA GLU A 157 -9.85 9.68 16.93
C GLU A 157 -9.94 10.02 15.43
N ASP A 158 -10.60 11.13 15.14
CA ASP A 158 -10.74 11.59 13.76
C ASP A 158 -9.35 11.81 13.11
N LYS A 159 -9.24 11.40 11.85
CA LYS A 159 -8.03 11.51 11.00
C LYS A 159 -6.82 10.68 11.43
N LYS A 160 -6.94 9.83 12.46
CA LYS A 160 -5.78 9.10 13.00
C LYS A 160 -5.30 7.95 12.14
N LEU A 161 -3.97 7.84 12.12
CA LEU A 161 -3.21 6.69 11.63
C LEU A 161 -2.66 5.94 12.83
N LEU A 162 -2.84 4.62 12.85
CA LEU A 162 -2.28 3.77 13.89
C LEU A 162 -1.59 2.56 13.24
N PRO A 163 -0.26 2.44 13.33
CA PRO A 163 0.47 1.25 12.89
C PRO A 163 0.26 0.12 13.91
N PHE A 164 -0.98 -0.36 13.99
CA PHE A 164 -1.49 -1.20 15.07
C PHE A 164 -0.66 -2.48 15.25
N ASN A 165 -0.49 -3.27 14.19
CA ASN A 165 0.24 -4.53 14.30
C ASN A 165 1.71 -4.33 14.68
N TYR A 166 2.34 -3.26 14.19
CA TYR A 166 3.70 -2.92 14.60
C TYR A 166 3.82 -2.62 16.10
N ILE A 167 2.84 -1.91 16.67
CA ILE A 167 2.78 -1.65 18.11
C ILE A 167 2.52 -2.95 18.88
N MET A 168 1.52 -3.73 18.47
CA MET A 168 1.15 -4.97 19.15
C MET A 168 2.26 -6.03 19.11
N ALA A 169 3.03 -6.12 18.02
CA ALA A 169 4.19 -7.00 17.93
C ALA A 169 5.28 -6.72 18.99
N ARG A 170 5.22 -5.54 19.63
CA ARG A 170 6.17 -5.06 20.65
C ARG A 170 5.53 -4.88 22.02
N ASP A 171 4.25 -5.22 22.20
CA ASP A 171 3.54 -5.06 23.46
C ASP A 171 3.90 -6.19 24.46
N GLU A 172 4.65 -5.86 25.50
CA GLU A 172 5.11 -6.81 26.53
C GLU A 172 3.97 -7.42 27.37
N SER A 173 2.75 -6.87 27.30
CA SER A 173 1.59 -7.46 27.97
C SER A 173 1.02 -8.68 27.23
N LEU A 174 1.38 -8.86 25.95
CA LEU A 174 0.97 -10.00 25.13
C LEU A 174 1.90 -11.21 25.27
N SER A 175 1.38 -12.40 24.98
CA SER A 175 2.21 -13.60 24.88
C SER A 175 3.19 -13.51 23.69
N GLU A 176 4.25 -14.31 23.72
CA GLU A 176 5.20 -14.41 22.59
C GLU A 176 4.52 -14.89 21.30
N GLU A 177 3.57 -15.83 21.41
CA GLU A 177 2.78 -16.33 20.28
C GLU A 177 1.92 -15.22 19.65
N GLN A 178 1.26 -14.41 20.46
CA GLN A 178 0.46 -13.28 19.98
C GLN A 178 1.32 -12.21 19.32
N ARG A 179 2.44 -11.84 19.94
CA ARG A 179 3.38 -10.87 19.35
C ARG A 179 3.92 -11.36 18.01
N LYS A 180 4.18 -12.66 17.88
CA LYS A 180 4.61 -13.27 16.61
C LYS A 180 3.54 -13.18 15.54
N GLU A 181 2.27 -13.42 15.86
CA GLU A 181 1.15 -13.27 14.92
C GLU A 181 1.07 -11.83 14.38
N PHE A 182 1.20 -10.83 15.25
CA PHE A 182 1.25 -9.43 14.84
C PHE A 182 2.51 -9.11 14.01
N SER A 183 3.65 -9.70 14.36
CA SER A 183 4.92 -9.53 13.64
C SER A 183 4.89 -10.09 12.22
N ASP A 184 4.05 -11.09 11.94
CA ASP A 184 3.91 -11.65 10.59
C ASP A 184 3.13 -10.69 9.66
N HIS A 185 2.45 -9.69 10.21
CA HIS A 185 1.61 -8.73 9.50
C HIS A 185 1.81 -7.28 10.00
N GLU A 186 3.06 -6.87 10.29
CA GLU A 186 3.35 -5.53 10.87
C GLU A 186 2.86 -4.35 10.02
N GLU A 187 2.69 -4.55 8.71
CA GLU A 187 2.23 -3.52 7.76
C GLU A 187 0.75 -3.14 7.91
N LEU A 188 -0.03 -3.90 8.70
CA LEU A 188 -1.44 -3.58 8.92
C LEU A 188 -1.57 -2.32 9.78
N MET A 189 -2.27 -1.33 9.21
CA MET A 189 -2.60 -0.09 9.85
C MET A 189 -4.10 0.04 10.06
N LEU A 190 -4.47 0.73 11.13
CA LEU A 190 -5.82 1.24 11.31
C LEU A 190 -5.85 2.72 10.92
N LEU A 191 -6.94 3.10 10.26
CA LEU A 191 -7.18 4.46 9.79
C LEU A 191 -8.62 4.84 10.12
N CYS A 192 -8.81 6.05 10.65
CA CYS A 192 -10.10 6.69 10.73
C CYS A 192 -9.99 8.10 10.14
N GLY A 193 -10.98 8.53 9.36
CA GLY A 193 -11.01 9.89 8.83
C GLY A 193 -12.24 10.15 7.96
N PRO A 194 -12.57 11.43 7.71
CA PRO A 194 -13.71 11.80 6.90
C PRO A 194 -13.42 11.55 5.42
N VAL A 195 -14.41 11.00 4.72
CA VAL A 195 -14.36 10.83 3.27
C VAL A 195 -14.58 12.19 2.62
N LEU A 196 -13.59 12.63 1.84
CA LEU A 196 -13.61 13.91 1.13
C LEU A 196 -14.20 13.79 -0.27
N ALA A 197 -13.95 12.66 -0.94
CA ALA A 197 -14.45 12.38 -2.27
C ALA A 197 -14.46 10.87 -2.53
N VAL A 198 -15.42 10.43 -3.33
CA VAL A 198 -15.48 9.06 -3.87
C VAL A 198 -15.64 9.17 -5.38
N GLN A 199 -14.84 8.39 -6.11
CA GLN A 199 -14.87 8.35 -7.57
C GLN A 199 -14.83 6.90 -8.03
N GLU A 200 -15.67 6.57 -8.99
CA GLU A 200 -15.50 5.35 -9.77
C GLU A 200 -14.55 5.63 -10.94
N ARG A 201 -13.65 4.70 -11.23
CA ARG A 201 -12.65 4.83 -12.30
C ARG A 201 -12.56 3.55 -13.11
N ASP A 202 -12.76 3.68 -14.42
CA ASP A 202 -12.69 2.57 -15.37
C ASP A 202 -11.25 2.24 -15.75
N HIS A 203 -10.91 0.95 -15.79
CA HIS A 203 -9.56 0.51 -16.15
C HIS A 203 -9.26 0.55 -17.65
N GLY A 204 -10.28 0.66 -18.50
CA GLY A 204 -10.14 0.46 -19.94
C GLY A 204 -9.90 -1.01 -20.32
N TYR A 205 -10.18 -1.95 -19.41
CA TYR A 205 -9.96 -3.39 -19.60
C TYR A 205 -11.22 -4.18 -19.19
N GLU A 206 -11.78 -4.98 -20.08
CA GLU A 206 -12.90 -5.92 -19.81
C GLU A 206 -14.08 -5.36 -18.98
N LYS A 207 -14.39 -4.06 -19.11
CA LYS A 207 -15.40 -3.35 -18.32
C LYS A 207 -15.16 -3.42 -16.80
N THR A 208 -13.91 -3.50 -16.40
CA THR A 208 -13.51 -3.44 -14.99
C THR A 208 -13.36 -1.98 -14.54
N SER A 209 -13.76 -1.72 -13.30
CA SER A 209 -13.64 -0.43 -12.64
C SER A 209 -13.29 -0.62 -11.17
N CYS A 210 -12.81 0.45 -10.53
CA CYS A 210 -12.59 0.48 -9.08
C CYS A 210 -13.15 1.76 -8.47
N SER A 211 -13.55 1.69 -7.20
CA SER A 211 -13.91 2.86 -6.40
C SER A 211 -12.68 3.39 -5.66
N VAL A 212 -12.43 4.69 -5.77
CA VAL A 212 -11.34 5.38 -5.09
C VAL A 212 -11.92 6.42 -4.14
N ALA A 213 -11.74 6.20 -2.84
CA ALA A 213 -12.06 7.17 -1.81
C ALA A 213 -10.83 8.00 -1.44
N THR A 214 -10.99 9.32 -1.36
CA THR A 214 -10.01 10.23 -0.76
C THR A 214 -10.45 10.52 0.66
N ILE A 215 -9.60 10.26 1.63
CA ILE A 215 -9.89 10.39 3.07
C ILE A 215 -8.92 11.42 3.65
N SER A 216 -9.39 12.33 4.49
CA SER A 216 -8.50 13.23 5.22
C SER A 216 -7.84 12.49 6.36
N THR A 217 -6.54 12.66 6.51
CA THR A 217 -5.77 12.08 7.62
C THR A 217 -4.98 13.18 8.30
N GLU A 218 -4.31 12.86 9.41
CA GLU A 218 -3.39 13.78 10.07
C GLU A 218 -2.16 14.13 9.23
N MET A 219 -1.96 13.44 8.10
CA MET A 219 -0.96 13.77 7.08
C MET A 219 -1.44 14.85 6.09
N GLY A 220 -2.73 15.19 6.09
CA GLY A 220 -3.39 16.11 5.15
C GLY A 220 -4.59 15.46 4.46
#